data_AF-A0A7S2IUW4-F1
#
_entry.id   AF-A0A7S2IUW4-F1
#
_cell.length_a   1.000
_cell.length_b   1.000
_cell.length_c   1.000
_cell.angle_alpha   90.00
_cell.angle_beta   90.00
_cell.angle_gamma   90.00
#
_symmetry.space_group_name_H-M   'P 1'
#
loop_
_entity.id
_entity.type
_entity.pdbx_description
1 polymer ?
#
loop_
_entity_poly.entity_id
_entity_poly.type
_entity_poly.pdbx_seq_one_letter_code
_entity_poly.pdbx_strand_id
1 'polypeptide(L)'
;TAINQDGRSASLTAPNGPSQQEVIRQSFNEGGLNPKMCTVAECHGTGTPLGDPIEVGALQAVLRLDRGRMPMPKTTSKTNLGHLEAAAGLAGFIKCILMLQYSACTPNIHLATMNPHLD
;
A
#
# COMPACT_ATOMS: atom_id res chain seq x y z
N THR A 1 -13.86 5.82 -2.34
CA THR A 1 -13.13 4.54 -2.45
C THR A 1 -13.08 4.18 -3.91
N ALA A 2 -11.91 3.92 -4.49
CA ALA A 2 -11.82 3.61 -5.92
C ALA A 2 -11.56 2.12 -6.18
N ILE A 3 -12.02 1.65 -7.34
CA ILE A 3 -11.73 0.33 -7.91
C ILE A 3 -11.41 0.48 -9.39
N ASN A 4 -10.45 -0.27 -9.91
CA ASN A 4 -10.15 -0.36 -11.34
C ASN A 4 -9.56 -1.75 -11.68
N GLN A 5 -8.93 -1.86 -12.85
CA GLN A 5 -8.32 -3.09 -13.35
C GLN A 5 -6.92 -2.86 -13.91
N ASP A 6 -6.07 -3.88 -13.82
CA ASP A 6 -4.70 -3.84 -14.35
C ASP A 6 -4.67 -3.70 -15.89
N GLY A 7 -5.68 -4.24 -16.59
CA GLY A 7 -5.78 -4.17 -18.05
C GLY A 7 -4.68 -5.00 -18.72
N ARG A 8 -4.05 -4.44 -19.77
CA ARG A 8 -2.95 -5.12 -20.47
C ARG A 8 -1.66 -5.01 -19.63
N SER A 9 -1.22 -6.13 -19.09
CA SER A 9 0.02 -6.27 -18.32
C SER A 9 1.00 -7.25 -18.99
N ALA A 10 2.17 -7.45 -18.38
CA ALA A 10 3.19 -8.39 -18.87
C ALA A 10 2.70 -9.86 -18.91
N SER A 11 1.75 -10.21 -18.04
CA SER A 11 1.00 -11.46 -18.05
C SER A 11 -0.38 -11.24 -17.43
N LEU A 12 -1.27 -12.25 -17.49
CA LEU A 12 -2.63 -12.16 -16.93
C LEU A 12 -2.64 -11.84 -15.42
N THR A 13 -1.64 -12.29 -14.67
CA THR A 13 -1.55 -12.15 -13.21
C THR A 13 -0.46 -11.17 -12.78
N ALA A 14 0.22 -10.52 -13.72
CA ALA A 14 1.24 -9.53 -13.40
C ALA A 14 0.59 -8.20 -12.99
N PRO A 15 0.98 -7.63 -11.82
CA PRO A 15 0.42 -6.36 -11.36
C PRO A 15 0.83 -5.19 -12.27
N ASN A 16 0.00 -4.15 -12.34
CA ASN A 16 0.24 -2.97 -13.17
C ASN A 16 0.45 -1.70 -12.33
N GLY A 17 1.68 -1.20 -12.29
CA GLY A 17 2.03 0.03 -11.54
C GLY A 17 1.21 1.26 -11.94
N PRO A 18 1.12 1.62 -13.24
CA PRO A 18 0.26 2.72 -13.70
C PRO A 18 -1.20 2.60 -13.26
N SER A 19 -1.81 1.41 -13.35
CA SER A 19 -3.19 1.18 -12.90
C SER A 19 -3.33 1.36 -11.38
N GLN A 20 -2.34 0.93 -10.59
CA GLN A 20 -2.31 1.17 -9.15
C GLN A 20 -2.18 2.67 -8.82
N GLN A 21 -1.35 3.41 -9.54
CA GLN A 21 -1.27 4.87 -9.34
C GLN A 21 -2.61 5.55 -9.63
N GLU A 22 -3.29 5.13 -10.69
CA GLU A 22 -4.58 5.71 -11.06
C GLU A 22 -5.66 5.45 -10.01
N VAL A 23 -5.79 4.21 -9.51
CA VAL A 23 -6.79 3.90 -8.48
C VAL A 23 -6.51 4.63 -7.17
N ILE A 24 -5.22 4.78 -6.80
CA ILE A 24 -4.83 5.55 -5.62
C ILE A 24 -5.21 7.02 -5.80
N ARG A 25 -4.87 7.66 -6.94
CA ARG A 25 -5.26 9.06 -7.23
C ARG A 25 -6.77 9.24 -7.20
N GLN A 26 -7.51 8.34 -7.84
CA GLN A 26 -8.97 8.38 -7.86
C GLN A 26 -9.56 8.31 -6.45
N SER A 27 -9.00 7.45 -5.58
CA SER A 27 -9.46 7.32 -4.19
C SER A 27 -9.28 8.60 -3.37
N PHE A 28 -8.17 9.32 -3.57
CA PHE A 28 -7.93 10.62 -2.93
C PHE A 28 -8.88 11.70 -3.48
N ASN A 29 -9.06 11.75 -4.79
CA ASN A 29 -9.97 12.70 -5.45
C ASN A 29 -11.42 12.52 -4.98
N GLU A 30 -11.90 11.28 -4.94
CA GLU A 30 -13.26 10.96 -4.49
C GLU A 30 -13.47 11.27 -3.00
N GLY A 31 -12.43 11.13 -2.18
CA GLY A 31 -12.45 11.52 -0.78
C GLY A 31 -12.27 13.03 -0.54
N GLY A 32 -11.94 13.82 -1.56
CA GLY A 32 -11.54 15.22 -1.38
C GLY A 32 -10.29 15.40 -0.51
N LEU A 33 -9.41 14.39 -0.47
CA LEU A 33 -8.27 14.33 0.43
C LEU A 33 -6.98 14.68 -0.30
N ASN A 34 -6.17 15.55 0.29
CA ASN A 34 -4.80 15.79 -0.14
C ASN A 34 -3.93 14.56 0.20
N PRO A 35 -3.24 13.94 -0.78
CA PRO A 35 -2.29 12.85 -0.54
C PRO A 35 -1.31 13.11 0.60
N LYS A 36 -0.85 14.37 0.78
CA LYS A 36 0.07 14.80 1.84
C LYS A 36 -0.45 14.52 3.27
N MET A 37 -1.76 14.31 3.46
CA MET A 37 -2.35 13.98 4.77
C MET A 37 -2.21 12.50 5.15
N CYS A 38 -1.89 11.61 4.21
CA CYS A 38 -1.69 10.20 4.50
C CYS A 38 -0.40 10.02 5.33
N THR A 39 -0.50 9.53 6.56
CA THR A 39 0.64 9.37 7.47
C THR A 39 1.15 7.93 7.58
N VAL A 40 0.35 6.95 7.12
CA VAL A 40 0.68 5.53 7.10
C VAL A 40 -0.10 4.86 5.95
N ALA A 41 0.50 3.86 5.31
CA ALA A 41 -0.17 3.02 4.33
C ALA A 41 -0.24 1.57 4.81
N GLU A 42 -1.44 1.00 4.88
CA GLU A 42 -1.64 -0.44 4.97
C GLU A 42 -1.68 -1.01 3.55
N CYS A 43 -0.56 -1.60 3.12
CA CYS A 43 -0.33 -2.11 1.78
C CYS A 43 -1.00 -3.47 1.57
N HIS A 44 -1.20 -3.82 0.30
CA HIS A 44 -1.43 -5.19 -0.13
C HIS A 44 -0.28 -6.09 0.33
N GLY A 45 0.98 -5.74 0.05
CA GLY A 45 2.19 -6.29 0.67
C GLY A 45 2.18 -7.81 0.81
N THR A 46 2.16 -8.52 -0.33
CA THR A 46 2.11 -9.98 -0.38
C THR A 46 3.49 -10.63 -0.24
N GLY A 47 4.57 -9.85 -0.20
CA GLY A 47 5.92 -10.38 -0.05
C GLY A 47 6.47 -10.96 -1.36
N THR A 48 5.94 -10.53 -2.51
CA THR A 48 6.36 -11.08 -3.80
C THR A 48 7.52 -10.26 -4.37
N PRO A 49 8.55 -10.89 -4.98
CA PRO A 49 9.70 -10.16 -5.52
C PRO A 49 9.34 -9.12 -6.57
N LEU A 50 8.28 -9.37 -7.34
CA LEU A 50 7.79 -8.47 -8.39
C LEU A 50 6.73 -7.48 -7.90
N GLY A 51 5.77 -7.93 -7.09
CA GLY A 51 4.62 -7.11 -6.70
C GLY A 51 4.98 -6.01 -5.70
N ASP A 52 5.83 -6.31 -4.72
CA ASP A 52 6.17 -5.34 -3.66
C ASP A 52 6.87 -4.08 -4.25
N PRO A 53 7.85 -4.18 -5.17
CA PRO A 53 8.41 -3.00 -5.83
C PRO A 53 7.40 -2.19 -6.63
N ILE A 54 6.48 -2.86 -7.34
CA ILE A 54 5.46 -2.20 -8.14
C ILE A 54 4.49 -1.42 -7.24
N GLU A 55 4.04 -2.03 -6.13
CA GLU A 55 3.14 -1.39 -5.18
C GLU A 55 3.78 -0.19 -4.49
N VAL A 56 5.00 -0.36 -3.97
CA VAL A 56 5.72 0.72 -3.30
C VAL A 56 5.99 1.87 -4.27
N GLY A 57 6.41 1.56 -5.50
CA GLY A 57 6.63 2.57 -6.55
C GLY A 57 5.35 3.33 -6.91
N ALA A 58 4.21 2.64 -7.02
CA ALA A 58 2.93 3.27 -7.31
C ALA A 58 2.47 4.20 -6.17
N LEU A 59 2.55 3.74 -4.91
CA LEU A 59 2.27 4.58 -3.74
C LEU A 59 3.18 5.80 -3.72
N GLN A 60 4.47 5.63 -3.95
CA GLN A 60 5.42 6.74 -3.99
C GLN A 60 5.09 7.75 -5.10
N ALA A 61 4.76 7.30 -6.30
CA ALA A 61 4.43 8.20 -7.40
C ALA A 61 3.20 9.10 -7.12
N VAL A 62 2.27 8.66 -6.26
CA VAL A 62 1.10 9.46 -5.86
C VAL A 62 1.36 10.29 -4.61
N LEU A 63 2.14 9.74 -3.66
CA LEU A 63 2.33 10.32 -2.33
C LEU A 63 3.59 11.22 -2.22
N ARG A 64 4.56 11.12 -3.14
CA ARG A 64 5.85 11.87 -3.13
C ARG A 64 5.74 13.31 -3.64
N LEU A 65 4.55 13.88 -3.79
CA LEU A 65 4.43 15.33 -3.93
C LEU A 65 4.85 15.97 -2.60
N ASP A 66 6.15 16.22 -2.43
CA ASP A 66 6.75 17.17 -1.48
C ASP A 66 6.49 16.89 0.03
N ARG A 67 7.04 15.78 0.54
CA ARG A 67 7.02 15.40 1.98
C ARG A 67 8.35 15.63 2.72
N GLY A 68 9.35 16.24 2.09
CA GLY A 68 10.68 16.40 2.69
C GLY A 68 11.31 15.05 3.11
N ARG A 69 11.95 15.01 4.29
CA ARG A 69 12.69 13.85 4.83
C ARG A 69 11.87 12.89 5.71
N MET A 70 10.58 13.12 5.93
CA MET A 70 9.78 12.30 6.86
C MET A 70 9.32 11.00 6.18
N PRO A 71 9.82 9.82 6.58
CA PRO A 71 9.39 8.56 6.00
C PRO A 71 7.96 8.25 6.42
N MET A 72 7.09 7.94 5.45
CA MET A 72 5.75 7.44 5.70
C MET A 72 5.82 5.90 5.87
N PRO A 73 5.45 5.35 7.04
CA PRO A 73 5.44 3.91 7.28
C PRO A 73 4.53 3.17 6.30
N LYS A 74 4.97 1.98 5.88
CA LYS A 74 4.22 1.04 5.03
C LYS A 74 4.10 -0.27 5.81
N THR A 75 2.87 -0.66 6.12
CA THR A 75 2.56 -1.83 6.93
C THR A 75 1.74 -2.83 6.15
N THR A 76 1.76 -4.09 6.55
CA THR A 76 0.83 -5.10 6.04
C THR A 76 0.48 -6.10 7.14
N SER A 77 -0.81 -6.30 7.37
CA SER A 77 -1.37 -7.30 8.29
C SER A 77 -1.01 -8.73 7.88
N LYS A 78 -0.63 -8.95 6.61
CA LYS A 78 -0.24 -10.27 6.10
C LYS A 78 1.02 -10.80 6.75
N THR A 79 1.89 -9.93 7.26
CA THR A 79 3.06 -10.38 8.04
C THR A 79 2.66 -11.04 9.35
N ASN A 80 1.48 -10.76 9.91
CA ASN A 80 0.99 -11.34 11.16
C ASN A 80 -0.03 -12.46 10.94
N LEU A 81 -0.90 -12.32 9.93
CA LEU A 81 -2.08 -13.15 9.74
C LEU A 81 -2.02 -14.03 8.48
N GLY A 82 -0.96 -13.89 7.67
CA GLY A 82 -0.91 -14.47 6.33
C GLY A 82 -1.86 -13.79 5.34
N HIS A 83 -1.93 -14.33 4.12
CA HIS A 83 -2.82 -13.80 3.09
C HIS A 83 -4.22 -14.39 3.23
N LEU A 84 -5.11 -13.67 3.92
CA LEU A 84 -6.50 -14.10 4.15
C LEU A 84 -7.43 -14.00 2.91
N GLU A 85 -6.85 -13.99 1.70
CA GLU A 85 -7.58 -13.91 0.42
C GLU A 85 -8.73 -12.87 0.43
N ALA A 86 -9.98 -13.32 0.31
CA ALA A 86 -11.17 -12.48 0.29
C ALA A 86 -11.34 -11.60 1.54
N ALA A 87 -10.81 -12.03 2.69
CA ALA A 87 -10.86 -11.28 3.95
C ALA A 87 -9.65 -10.34 4.15
N ALA A 88 -8.67 -10.33 3.23
CA ALA A 88 -7.46 -9.53 3.39
C ALA A 88 -7.73 -8.02 3.47
N GLY A 89 -8.72 -7.52 2.72
CA GLY A 89 -9.12 -6.11 2.76
C GLY A 89 -9.71 -5.72 4.11
N LEU A 90 -10.60 -6.55 4.67
CA LEU A 90 -11.22 -6.29 5.97
C LEU A 90 -10.22 -6.34 7.12
N ALA A 91 -9.28 -7.30 7.10
CA ALA A 91 -8.23 -7.41 8.10
C ALA A 91 -7.32 -6.16 8.12
N GLY A 92 -6.91 -5.67 6.94
CA GLY A 92 -6.16 -4.42 6.82
C GLY A 92 -6.96 -3.19 7.28
N PHE A 93 -8.24 -3.13 6.93
CA PHE A 93 -9.13 -2.03 7.35
C PHE A 93 -9.30 -1.97 8.88
N ILE A 94 -9.56 -3.11 9.53
CA ILE A 94 -9.65 -3.20 11.00
C ILE A 94 -8.33 -2.76 11.64
N LYS A 95 -7.19 -3.20 11.08
CA LYS A 95 -5.88 -2.77 11.56
C LYS A 95 -5.69 -1.24 11.46
N CYS A 96 -6.12 -0.61 10.37
CA CYS A 96 -6.09 0.87 10.26
C CYS A 96 -6.92 1.56 11.35
N ILE A 97 -8.12 1.05 11.66
CA ILE A 97 -8.95 1.58 12.75
C ILE A 97 -8.21 1.46 14.09
N LEU A 98 -7.61 0.31 14.38
CA LEU A 98 -6.86 0.10 15.62
C LEU A 98 -5.62 1.01 15.69
N MET A 99 -4.89 1.20 14.59
CA MET A 99 -3.74 2.12 14.56
C MET A 99 -4.15 3.56 14.89
N LEU A 100 -5.32 4.01 14.40
CA LEU A 100 -5.87 5.32 14.75
C LEU A 100 -6.30 5.39 16.23
N GLN A 101 -7.03 4.37 16.70
CA GLN A 101 -7.53 4.31 18.07
C GLN A 101 -6.40 4.32 19.11
N TYR A 102 -5.30 3.63 18.82
CA TYR A 102 -4.13 3.55 19.71
C TYR A 102 -3.05 4.59 19.39
N SER A 103 -3.24 5.44 18.36
CA SER A 103 -2.23 6.40 17.90
C SER A 103 -0.84 5.76 17.69
N ALA A 104 -0.82 4.54 17.16
CA ALA A 104 0.37 3.71 17.06
C ALA A 104 0.45 3.01 15.70
N CYS A 105 1.67 2.86 15.17
CA CYS A 105 1.94 2.09 13.96
C CYS A 105 2.52 0.73 14.32
N THR A 106 2.04 -0.34 13.68
CA THR A 106 2.49 -1.72 13.95
C THR A 106 3.69 -2.10 13.07
N PRO A 107 4.65 -2.90 13.57
CA PRO A 107 5.77 -3.37 12.77
C PRO A 107 5.36 -4.46 11.77
N ASN A 108 6.17 -4.65 10.71
CA ASN A 108 6.13 -5.83 9.85
C ASN A 108 7.07 -6.90 10.43
N ILE A 109 6.52 -8.00 10.96
CA ILE A 109 7.26 -8.91 11.87
C ILE A 109 8.31 -9.83 11.19
N HIS A 110 8.39 -9.83 9.86
CA HIS A 110 9.35 -10.62 9.08
C HIS A 110 10.35 -9.76 8.31
N LEU A 111 10.30 -8.42 8.48
CA LEU A 111 11.14 -7.49 7.73
C LEU A 111 12.50 -7.31 8.41
N ALA A 112 13.41 -8.26 8.18
CA ALA A 112 14.80 -8.17 8.66
C ALA A 112 15.70 -7.38 7.71
N THR A 113 15.53 -7.58 6.41
CA THR A 113 16.28 -6.90 5.34
C THR A 113 15.29 -6.31 4.35
N MET A 114 15.47 -5.04 3.98
CA MET A 114 14.65 -4.41 2.95
C MET A 114 14.87 -5.07 1.60
N ASN A 115 13.80 -5.22 0.82
CA ASN A 115 13.92 -5.65 -0.57
C ASN A 115 14.76 -4.58 -1.34
N PRO A 116 15.88 -4.95 -1.98
CA PRO A 116 16.81 -4.01 -2.62
C PRO A 116 16.22 -3.33 -3.87
N HIS A 117 15.06 -3.79 -4.35
CA HIS A 117 14.32 -3.18 -5.46
C HIS A 117 13.29 -2.13 -4.99
N LEU A 118 13.26 -1.81 -3.70
CA LEU A 118 12.45 -0.73 -3.14
C LEU A 118 13.30 0.54 -3.05
N ASP A 119 13.13 1.46 -4.01
CA ASP A 119 13.71 2.81 -4.00
C ASP A 119 12.98 3.79 -3.04
#